data_AF-A0A2R6A6E2-F1
#
_entry.id   AF-A0A2R6A6E2-F1
#
_cell.length_a   1.000
_cell.length_b   1.000
_cell.length_c   1.000
_cell.angle_alpha   90.00
_cell.angle_beta   90.00
_cell.angle_gamma   90.00
#
_symmetry.space_group_name_H-M   'P 1'
#
loop_
_entity.id
_entity.type
_entity.pdbx_description
1 polymer ?
#
loop_
_entity_poly.entity_id
_entity_poly.type
_entity_poly.pdbx_seq_one_letter_code
_entity_poly.pdbx_strand_id
1 'polypeptide(L)'
;MIDQLPGKKITDEILGMRGDPLPSKVVITKAIACDNQLFEKYESKTFLEPHVRISDSRLAAGEGTLFRELRIKPNTKFYGEIVAYPPDGRESSWIYAILLSLLNFNNMDIGKSQTFGIVKVTKYEGVPQNIEQKIKELINL
;
A
#
# COMPACT_ATOMS: atom_id res chain seq x y z
N MET A 1 20.58 -23.82 -9.51
CA MET A 1 19.73 -22.95 -10.34
C MET A 1 18.36 -22.94 -9.67
N ILE A 2 17.97 -21.83 -9.06
CA ILE A 2 16.61 -21.71 -8.49
C ILE A 2 15.73 -21.34 -9.68
N ASP A 3 14.91 -22.30 -10.10
CA ASP A 3 13.97 -22.13 -11.19
C ASP A 3 13.12 -20.89 -10.97
N GLN A 4 13.04 -20.09 -12.03
CA GLN A 4 12.26 -18.86 -12.09
C GLN A 4 10.79 -19.24 -11.92
N LEU A 5 10.28 -19.11 -10.69
CA LEU A 5 8.86 -19.23 -10.39
C LEU A 5 8.09 -18.32 -11.37
N PRO A 6 7.08 -18.83 -12.09
CA PRO A 6 6.39 -18.07 -13.14
C PRO A 6 5.85 -16.71 -12.66
N GLY A 7 5.48 -16.60 -11.38
CA GLY A 7 5.04 -15.34 -10.76
C GLY A 7 6.14 -14.28 -10.63
N LYS A 8 7.41 -14.67 -10.45
CA LYS A 8 8.52 -13.71 -10.29
C LYS A 8 8.77 -12.91 -11.57
N LYS A 9 8.75 -13.58 -12.73
CA LYS A 9 8.93 -12.95 -14.05
C LYS A 9 7.84 -11.91 -14.36
N ILE A 10 6.60 -12.20 -13.97
CA ILE A 10 5.47 -11.30 -14.24
C ILE A 10 5.55 -10.06 -13.35
N THR A 11 5.88 -10.22 -12.06
CA THR A 11 6.04 -9.07 -11.15
C THR A 11 7.19 -8.16 -11.59
N ASP A 12 8.31 -8.75 -12.01
CA ASP A 12 9.48 -8.04 -12.52
C ASP A 12 9.15 -7.26 -13.82
N GLU A 13 8.31 -7.81 -14.69
CA GLU A 13 7.81 -7.13 -15.90
C GLU A 13 6.88 -5.95 -15.56
N ILE A 14 6.05 -6.07 -14.52
CA ILE A 14 5.06 -5.06 -14.15
C ILE A 14 5.70 -3.89 -13.39
N LEU A 15 6.45 -4.20 -12.34
CA LEU A 15 7.00 -3.22 -11.40
C LEU A 15 8.41 -2.75 -11.81
N GLY A 16 9.02 -3.41 -12.79
CA GLY A 16 10.40 -3.19 -13.18
C GLY A 16 11.38 -3.80 -12.19
N MET A 17 12.60 -4.04 -12.67
CA MET A 17 13.71 -4.52 -11.86
C MET A 17 14.76 -3.43 -11.67
N ARG A 18 15.26 -3.29 -10.44
CA ARG A 18 16.36 -2.37 -10.15
C ARG A 18 17.61 -2.80 -10.94
N GLY A 19 18.09 -1.95 -11.83
CA GLY A 19 19.27 -2.20 -12.67
C GLY A 19 18.93 -2.80 -14.05
N ASP A 20 17.66 -3.07 -14.33
CA ASP A 20 17.20 -3.40 -15.68
C ASP A 20 16.93 -2.09 -16.47
N PRO A 21 17.41 -1.96 -17.71
CA PRO A 21 17.10 -0.81 -18.56
C PRO A 21 15.63 -0.74 -19.01
N LEU A 22 14.86 -1.84 -18.89
CA LEU A 22 13.45 -1.84 -19.28
C LEU A 22 12.59 -1.08 -18.26
N PRO A 23 11.76 -0.12 -18.70
CA PRO A 23 10.90 0.64 -17.81
C PRO A 23 9.79 -0.26 -17.23
N SER A 24 9.37 0.06 -16.00
CA SER A 24 8.20 -0.56 -15.37
C SER A 24 6.94 -0.34 -16.23
N LYS A 25 6.12 -1.37 -16.42
CA LYS A 25 4.85 -1.26 -17.14
C LYS A 25 3.73 -0.61 -16.32
N VAL A 26 3.92 -0.50 -15.01
CA VAL A 26 2.99 0.19 -14.12
C VAL A 26 3.73 1.18 -13.24
N VAL A 27 3.16 2.37 -13.12
CA VAL A 27 3.58 3.42 -12.20
C VAL A 27 2.52 3.56 -11.13
N ILE A 28 2.91 3.41 -9.86
CA ILE A 28 2.07 3.72 -8.70
C ILE A 28 2.54 5.08 -8.18
N THR A 29 1.67 6.08 -8.25
CA THR A 29 2.03 7.43 -7.83
C THR A 29 2.03 7.56 -6.31
N LYS A 30 2.73 8.57 -5.80
CA LYS A 30 2.68 8.92 -4.38
C LYS A 30 1.24 9.30 -4.01
N ALA A 31 0.67 8.59 -3.05
CA ALA A 31 -0.65 8.94 -2.53
C ALA A 31 -0.59 10.21 -1.66
N ILE A 32 -1.53 11.12 -1.89
CA ILE A 32 -1.63 12.44 -1.24
C ILE A 32 -2.90 12.46 -0.39
N ALA A 33 -2.85 13.03 0.81
CA ALA A 33 -4.02 13.09 1.69
C ALA A 33 -5.15 13.94 1.06
N CYS A 34 -6.37 13.39 1.02
CA CYS A 34 -7.54 14.07 0.51
C CYS A 34 -8.05 15.07 1.55
N ASP A 35 -7.49 16.28 1.59
CA ASP A 35 -8.13 17.41 2.26
C ASP A 35 -8.54 18.47 1.25
N ASN A 36 -9.81 18.88 1.34
CA ASN A 36 -10.32 20.06 0.64
C ASN A 36 -9.87 21.38 1.30
N GLN A 37 -9.02 21.34 2.33
CA GLN A 37 -8.52 22.51 3.03
C GLN A 37 -6.99 22.44 3.07
N LEU A 38 -6.36 22.97 2.03
CA LEU A 38 -4.92 23.02 1.80
C LEU A 38 -4.07 23.68 2.92
N PHE A 39 -4.66 24.05 4.08
CA PHE A 39 -4.00 24.85 5.10
C PHE A 39 -4.33 24.52 6.57
N GLU A 40 -5.12 23.50 6.89
CA GLU A 40 -5.16 23.04 8.29
C GLU A 40 -3.87 22.25 8.60
N LYS A 41 -3.09 22.76 9.56
CA LYS A 41 -1.76 22.28 9.95
C LYS A 41 -1.67 20.76 9.97
N TYR A 42 -0.58 20.21 9.39
CA TYR A 42 -0.17 18.80 9.46
C TYR A 42 -0.29 18.14 10.85
N GLU A 43 -0.24 18.92 11.93
CA GLU A 43 -0.47 18.49 13.32
C GLU A 43 -1.87 17.89 13.56
N SER A 44 -2.89 18.23 12.76
CA SER A 44 -4.25 17.72 12.96
C SER A 44 -4.46 16.29 12.44
N LYS A 45 -3.56 15.77 11.60
CA LYS A 45 -3.70 14.46 10.93
C LYS A 45 -2.80 13.36 11.45
N THR A 46 -1.86 13.71 12.31
CA THR A 46 -0.94 12.75 12.92
C THR A 46 -1.13 12.71 14.42
N PHE A 47 -0.67 11.64 15.05
CA PHE A 47 -0.60 11.54 16.51
C PHE A 47 0.65 10.74 16.90
N LEU A 48 1.13 10.94 18.12
CA LEU A 48 2.21 10.14 18.69
C LEU A 48 1.60 8.97 19.45
N GLU A 49 1.79 7.76 18.93
CA GLU A 49 1.38 6.54 19.61
C GLU A 49 2.47 6.11 20.61
N PRO A 50 2.15 5.95 21.90
CA PRO A 50 3.11 5.45 22.88
C PRO A 50 3.28 3.94 22.76
N HIS A 51 4.53 3.48 22.78
CA HIS A 51 4.89 2.08 22.78
C HIS A 51 5.86 1.75 23.92
N VAL A 52 5.80 0.48 24.35
CA VAL A 52 6.65 -0.10 25.39
C VAL A 52 7.29 -1.36 24.83
N ARG A 53 8.61 -1.48 24.91
CA ARG A 53 9.31 -2.76 24.66
C ARG A 53 9.44 -3.55 25.96
N ILE A 54 8.79 -4.71 26.01
CA ILE A 54 9.00 -5.67 27.10
C ILE A 54 10.14 -6.58 26.67
N SER A 55 11.31 -6.44 27.31
CA SER A 55 12.54 -7.14 26.94
C SER A 55 12.85 -8.33 27.84
N ASP A 56 12.05 -8.60 28.87
CA ASP A 56 12.30 -9.70 29.81
C ASP A 56 11.06 -10.56 30.10
N SER A 57 11.30 -11.77 30.59
CA SER A 57 10.27 -12.77 30.91
C SER A 57 9.40 -12.39 32.11
N ARG A 58 9.70 -11.27 32.79
CA ARG A 58 8.97 -10.78 33.96
C ARG A 58 7.87 -9.80 33.59
N LEU A 59 7.67 -9.54 32.29
CA LEU A 59 6.72 -8.56 31.77
C LEU A 59 6.98 -7.13 32.27
N ALA A 60 8.24 -6.81 32.59
CA ALA A 60 8.62 -5.49 33.08
C ALA A 60 9.08 -4.59 31.93
N ALA A 61 8.63 -3.33 31.96
CA ALA A 61 9.14 -2.26 31.11
C ALA A 61 10.37 -1.63 31.78
N GLY A 62 11.54 -1.71 31.14
CA GLY A 62 12.77 -1.10 31.64
C GLY A 62 12.87 0.39 31.30
N GLU A 63 13.80 1.10 31.95
CA GLU A 63 14.15 2.47 31.56
C GLU A 63 14.67 2.48 30.11
N GLY A 64 14.23 3.44 29.29
CA GLY A 64 14.54 3.51 27.86
C GLY A 64 13.71 2.59 26.94
N THR A 65 12.78 1.80 27.49
CA THR A 65 11.87 0.96 26.68
C THR A 65 10.62 1.69 26.20
N LEU A 66 10.39 2.91 26.70
CA LEU A 66 9.33 3.81 26.25
C LEU A 66 9.78 4.56 25.01
N PHE A 67 8.98 4.48 23.95
CA PHE A 67 9.18 5.26 22.75
C PHE A 67 7.83 5.69 22.16
N ARG A 68 7.87 6.64 21.24
CA ARG A 68 6.69 7.13 20.55
C ARG A 68 6.89 6.98 19.05
N GLU A 69 5.85 6.54 18.36
CA GLU A 69 5.83 6.46 16.90
C GLU A 69 4.86 7.50 16.35
N LEU A 70 5.27 8.21 15.30
CA LEU A 70 4.39 9.15 14.60
C LEU A 70 3.47 8.34 13.68
N ARG A 71 2.16 8.45 13.92
CA ARG A 71 1.11 7.76 13.17
C ARG A 71 0.21 8.72 12.43
N ILE A 72 -0.40 8.23 11.35
CA ILE A 72 -1.52 8.90 10.69
C ILE A 72 -2.80 8.54 11.45
N LYS A 73 -3.67 9.53 11.70
CA LYS A 73 -4.94 9.29 12.38
C LYS A 73 -5.83 8.33 11.57
N PRO A 74 -6.57 7.42 12.24
CA PRO A 74 -7.53 6.55 11.56
C PRO A 74 -8.51 7.34 10.68
N ASN A 75 -8.99 6.71 9.61
CA ASN A 75 -9.93 7.29 8.63
C ASN A 75 -9.38 8.46 7.79
N THR A 76 -8.09 8.79 7.89
CA THR A 76 -7.45 9.72 6.95
C THR A 76 -7.51 9.12 5.55
N LYS A 77 -8.07 9.86 4.59
CA LYS A 77 -8.21 9.43 3.20
C LYS A 77 -7.03 9.92 2.38
N PHE A 78 -6.60 9.09 1.43
CA PHE A 78 -5.53 9.41 0.48
C PHE A 78 -6.01 9.12 -0.94
N TYR A 79 -5.49 9.91 -1.88
CA TYR A 79 -5.68 9.74 -3.31
C TYR A 79 -4.34 9.39 -3.94
N GLY A 80 -4.31 8.31 -4.71
CA GLY A 80 -3.16 7.91 -5.51
C GLY A 80 -3.64 7.31 -6.83
N GLU A 81 -2.73 7.18 -7.77
CA GLU A 81 -3.03 6.72 -9.13
C GLU A 81 -2.17 5.51 -9.46
N ILE A 82 -2.76 4.57 -10.22
CA ILE A 82 -2.07 3.44 -10.81
C ILE A 82 -2.18 3.63 -12.32
N VAL A 83 -1.04 3.84 -12.98
CA VAL A 83 -0.98 4.12 -14.41
C VAL A 83 -0.21 3.01 -15.12
N ALA A 84 -0.82 2.41 -16.14
CA ALA A 84 -0.12 1.46 -17.01
C ALA A 84 0.54 2.21 -18.18
N TYR A 85 1.84 2.01 -18.38
CA TYR A 85 2.62 2.64 -19.44
C TYR A 85 3.91 1.85 -19.72
N PRO A 86 4.32 1.62 -20.98
CA PRO A 86 3.58 1.92 -22.21
C PRO A 86 2.42 0.92 -22.43
N PRO A 87 1.42 1.25 -23.27
CA PRO A 87 0.35 0.32 -23.58
C PRO A 87 0.85 -0.88 -24.39
N ASP A 88 0.50 -2.09 -23.98
CA ASP A 88 0.80 -3.37 -24.66
C ASP A 88 -0.37 -4.37 -24.56
N GLY A 89 -1.59 -3.88 -24.31
CA GLY A 89 -2.84 -4.63 -24.43
C GLY A 89 -3.20 -5.54 -23.25
N ARG A 90 -2.39 -5.54 -22.18
CA ARG A 90 -2.71 -6.29 -20.94
C ARG A 90 -2.80 -5.39 -19.70
N GLU A 91 -2.99 -4.08 -19.91
CA GLU A 91 -3.09 -3.02 -18.89
C GLU A 91 -4.16 -3.35 -17.87
N SER A 92 -5.32 -3.77 -18.37
CA SER A 92 -6.46 -4.19 -17.57
C SER A 92 -6.09 -5.31 -16.59
N SER A 93 -5.27 -6.27 -17.02
CA SER A 93 -4.85 -7.40 -16.20
C SER A 93 -3.88 -6.99 -15.10
N TRP A 94 -2.96 -6.06 -15.39
CA TRP A 94 -2.03 -5.55 -14.37
C TRP A 94 -2.72 -4.68 -13.34
N ILE A 95 -3.56 -3.75 -13.79
CA ILE A 95 -4.36 -2.90 -12.91
C ILE A 95 -5.26 -3.77 -12.02
N TYR A 96 -5.90 -4.80 -12.59
CA TYR A 96 -6.69 -5.76 -11.82
C TYR A 96 -5.88 -6.47 -10.74
N ALA A 97 -4.70 -7.01 -11.08
CA ALA A 97 -3.85 -7.73 -10.13
C ALA A 97 -3.40 -6.83 -8.97
N ILE A 98 -3.04 -5.57 -9.26
CA ILE A 98 -2.63 -4.60 -8.23
C ILE A 98 -3.82 -4.20 -7.36
N LEU A 99 -4.98 -3.87 -7.94
CA LEU A 99 -6.18 -3.54 -7.18
C LEU A 99 -6.63 -4.70 -6.30
N LEU A 100 -6.63 -5.92 -6.82
CA LEU A 100 -6.97 -7.13 -6.05
C LEU A 100 -5.98 -7.34 -4.90
N SER A 101 -4.70 -7.07 -5.13
CA SER A 101 -3.69 -7.12 -4.07
C SER A 101 -3.95 -6.06 -3.00
N LEU A 102 -4.27 -4.82 -3.39
CA LEU A 102 -4.58 -3.73 -2.43
C LEU A 102 -5.91 -3.94 -1.67
N LEU A 103 -6.88 -4.63 -2.27
CA LEU A 103 -8.15 -4.97 -1.63
C LEU A 103 -8.02 -6.10 -0.60
N ASN A 104 -7.11 -7.06 -0.86
CA ASN A 104 -6.89 -8.22 0.01
C ASN A 104 -5.78 -7.98 1.05
N PHE A 105 -4.72 -7.27 0.68
CA PHE A 105 -3.59 -6.96 1.54
C PHE A 105 -3.76 -5.55 2.11
N ASN A 106 -4.48 -5.50 3.23
CA ASN A 106 -4.82 -4.25 3.92
C ASN A 106 -3.72 -3.78 4.88
N ASN A 107 -2.54 -4.39 4.90
CA ASN A 107 -1.45 -4.02 5.80
C ASN A 107 -0.38 -3.26 5.00
N MET A 108 -0.27 -1.95 5.22
CA MET A 108 0.90 -1.19 4.79
C MET A 108 1.96 -1.19 5.89
N ASP A 109 3.19 -1.47 5.48
CA ASP A 109 4.35 -1.51 6.37
C ASP A 109 4.59 -0.13 7.00
N ILE A 110 4.95 -0.13 8.29
CA ILE A 110 5.29 1.07 9.05
C ILE A 110 6.76 0.95 9.48
N GLY A 111 7.65 1.04 8.49
CA GLY A 111 9.09 1.18 8.72
C GLY A 111 9.66 0.16 9.72
N LYS A 112 10.28 0.64 10.80
CA LYS A 112 10.97 -0.21 11.80
C LYS A 112 10.04 -0.76 12.91
N SER A 113 8.72 -0.61 12.78
CA SER A 113 7.75 -0.98 13.83
C SER A 113 7.23 -2.40 13.66
N GLN A 114 6.84 -3.05 14.76
CA GLN A 114 6.15 -4.36 14.77
C GLN A 114 4.63 -4.23 14.53
N THR A 115 4.18 -3.07 14.06
CA THR A 115 2.76 -2.74 13.92
C THR A 115 2.47 -2.33 12.48
N PHE A 116 1.27 -2.64 12.02
CA PHE A 116 0.87 -2.39 10.64
C PHE A 116 -0.21 -1.31 10.59
N GLY A 117 -0.18 -0.52 9.52
CA GLY A 117 -1.27 0.39 9.20
C GLY A 117 -2.32 -0.39 8.44
N ILE A 118 -3.51 -0.53 9.01
CA ILE A 118 -4.63 -1.11 8.27
C ILE A 118 -5.18 -0.06 7.31
N VAL A 119 -5.09 -0.34 6.02
CA VAL A 119 -5.61 0.49 4.94
C VAL A 119 -6.70 -0.23 4.19
N LYS A 120 -7.61 0.53 3.59
CA LYS A 120 -8.69 0.00 2.78
C LYS A 120 -8.88 0.87 1.55
N VAL A 121 -8.94 0.25 0.38
CA VAL A 121 -9.42 0.93 -0.83
C VAL A 121 -10.91 1.20 -0.67
N THR A 122 -11.28 2.48 -0.60
CA THR A 122 -12.68 2.91 -0.36
C THR A 122 -13.39 3.35 -1.63
N LYS A 123 -12.64 3.76 -2.65
CA LYS A 123 -13.14 4.17 -3.96
C LYS A 123 -12.06 3.96 -5.01
N TYR A 124 -12.46 3.58 -6.22
CA TYR A 124 -11.61 3.52 -7.40
C TYR A 124 -12.42 3.98 -8.62
N GLU A 125 -11.76 4.63 -9.57
CA GLU A 125 -12.35 5.15 -10.81
C GLU A 125 -11.40 4.90 -11.98
N GLY A 126 -11.89 5.06 -13.22
CA GLY A 126 -11.05 4.88 -14.43
C GLY A 126 -10.62 3.43 -14.68
N VAL A 127 -11.24 2.46 -14.03
CA VAL A 127 -10.98 1.03 -14.21
C VAL A 127 -11.77 0.52 -15.42
N PRO A 128 -11.16 -0.28 -16.32
CA PRO A 128 -11.87 -0.90 -17.44
C PRO A 128 -13.11 -1.69 -16.97
N GLN A 129 -14.23 -1.57 -17.68
CA GLN A 129 -15.54 -2.13 -17.26
C GLN A 129 -15.51 -3.64 -16.98
N ASN A 130 -14.77 -4.39 -17.81
CA ASN A 130 -14.58 -5.84 -17.65
C ASN A 130 -13.84 -6.20 -16.35
N ILE A 131 -12.98 -5.31 -15.85
CA ILE A 131 -12.28 -5.47 -14.58
C ILE A 131 -13.18 -5.05 -13.41
N GLU A 132 -13.94 -3.97 -13.57
CA GLU A 132 -14.89 -3.51 -12.56
C GLU A 132 -15.93 -4.59 -12.22
N GLN A 133 -16.44 -5.31 -13.22
CA GLN A 133 -17.37 -6.44 -13.02
C GLN A 133 -16.73 -7.57 -12.20
N LYS A 134 -15.50 -8.00 -12.55
CA LYS A 134 -14.76 -9.04 -11.82
C LYS A 134 -14.52 -8.68 -10.35
N ILE A 135 -14.20 -7.43 -10.06
CA ILE A 135 -14.00 -6.96 -8.68
C ILE A 135 -15.32 -7.01 -7.90
N LYS A 136 -16.44 -6.59 -8.51
CA LYS A 136 -17.77 -6.62 -7.86
C LYS A 136 -18.22 -8.05 -7.53
N GLU A 137 -17.90 -9.02 -8.38
CA GLU A 137 -18.20 -10.44 -8.12
C GLU A 137 -17.43 -10.96 -6.90
N LEU A 138 -16.18 -10.55 -6.72
CA LEU A 138 -15.33 -11.00 -5.61
C LEU A 138 -15.69 -10.37 -4.26
N ILE A 139 -16.17 -9.13 -4.24
CA ILE A 139 -16.52 -8.41 -2.99
C ILE A 139 -17.89 -8.84 -2.44
N ASN A 140 -18.77 -9.39 -3.29
CA ASN A 140 -20.12 -9.83 -2.92
C ASN A 140 -20.21 -11.34 -2.57
N LEU A 141 -19.07 -12.03 -2.48
CA LEU A 141 -18.91 -13.39 -1.98
C LEU A 141 -18.37 -13.38 -0.55
#